data_AF-A0A8C6AFU2-F1
#
_entry.id   AF-A0A8C6AFU2-F1
#
_cell.length_a   1.000
_cell.length_b   1.000
_cell.length_c   1.000
_cell.angle_alpha   90.00
_cell.angle_beta   90.00
_cell.angle_gamma   90.00
#
_symmetry.space_group_name_H-M   'P 1'
#
loop_
_entity.id
_entity.type
_entity.pdbx_description
1 polymer ?
#
loop_
_entity_poly.entity_id
_entity_poly.type
_entity_poly.pdbx_seq_one_letter_code
_entity_poly.pdbx_strand_id
1 'polypeptide(L)' 'NEKTMQDANAWQIKGFEVEVSYQRMENPGCHVVDASPSRERVLQMVLSEIQNNCN' A
#
# COMPACT_ATOMS: atom_id res chain seq x y z
N ASN A 1 28.95 15.37 21.06
CA ASN A 1 29.91 15.60 19.96
C ASN A 1 29.12 15.74 18.67
N GLU A 2 29.67 16.43 17.67
CA GLU A 2 28.97 16.72 16.40
C GLU A 2 28.54 15.43 15.66
N LYS A 3 29.39 14.41 15.69
CA LYS A 3 29.13 13.12 15.06
C LYS A 3 27.88 12.41 15.60
N THR A 4 27.71 12.34 16.92
CA THR A 4 26.54 11.73 17.57
C THR A 4 25.24 12.44 17.20
N MET A 5 25.27 13.76 17.00
CA MET A 5 24.09 14.53 16.60
C MET A 5 23.74 14.29 15.12
N GLN A 6 24.75 14.14 14.25
CA GLN A 6 24.53 13.75 12.85
C GLN A 6 23.98 12.33 12.73
N ASP A 7 24.53 11.38 13.49
CA ASP A 7 24.07 9.98 13.51
C ASP A 7 22.61 9.88 14.00
N ALA A 8 22.22 10.69 15.01
CA ALA A 8 20.85 10.76 15.51
C ALA A 8 19.87 11.37 14.50
N ASN A 9 20.27 12.44 13.80
CA ASN A 9 19.45 13.04 12.73
C ASN A 9 19.26 12.07 11.56
N ALA A 10 20.32 11.35 11.16
CA ALA A 10 20.23 10.35 10.09
C ALA A 10 19.30 9.18 10.47
N TRP A 11 19.32 8.75 11.73
CA TRP A 11 18.39 7.74 12.24
C TRP A 11 16.93 8.22 12.18
N GLN A 12 16.68 9.46 12.60
CA GLN A 12 15.35 10.05 12.58
C GLN A 12 14.79 10.21 11.16
N ILE A 13 15.61 10.68 10.21
CA ILE A 13 15.21 10.85 8.80
C ILE A 13 14.85 9.49 8.20
N LYS A 14 15.68 8.46 8.42
CA LYS A 14 15.38 7.11 7.94
C LYS A 14 14.09 6.54 8.54
N GLY A 15 13.84 6.76 9.83
CA GLY A 15 12.60 6.35 10.47
C GLY A 15 11.37 7.00 9.82
N PHE A 16 11.46 8.30 9.52
CA PHE A 16 10.39 9.04 8.86
C PHE A 16 10.14 8.55 7.42
N GLU A 17 11.19 8.31 6.63
CA GLU A 17 11.05 7.76 5.28
C GLU A 17 10.40 6.37 5.28
N VAL A 18 10.77 5.54 6.26
CA VAL A 18 10.20 4.21 6.45
C VAL A 18 8.71 4.31 6.82
N GLU A 19 8.35 5.17 7.77
CA GLU A 19 6.94 5.37 8.16
C GLU A 19 6.09 5.94 7.02
N VAL A 20 6.60 6.92 6.27
CA VAL A 20 5.92 7.43 5.06
C VAL A 20 5.79 6.34 3.99
N SER A 21 6.79 5.47 3.85
CA SER A 21 6.73 4.33 2.93
C SER A 21 5.69 3.30 3.37
N TYR A 22 5.55 3.05 4.68
CA TYR A 22 4.51 2.20 5.25
C TYR A 22 3.10 2.79 5.10
N GLN A 23 2.95 4.11 5.29
CA GLN A 23 1.68 4.80 5.05
C GLN A 23 1.30 4.79 3.56
N ARG A 24 2.28 4.93 2.67
CA ARG A 24 2.08 4.76 1.21
C ARG A 24 1.88 3.29 0.80
N MET A 25 2.19 2.35 1.69
CA MET A 25 1.93 0.92 1.57
C MET A 25 0.51 0.53 1.99
N GLU A 26 -0.39 1.50 2.25
CA GLU A 26 -1.83 1.27 2.14
C GLU A 26 -2.08 0.76 0.72
N ASN A 27 -2.20 -0.57 0.55
CA ASN A 27 -1.99 -1.26 -0.72
C ASN A 27 -2.84 -0.64 -1.85
N PRO A 28 -2.27 0.21 -2.71
CA PRO A 28 -3.04 0.94 -3.70
C PRO A 28 -3.54 0.02 -4.83
N GLY A 29 -3.04 -1.23 -4.89
CA GLY A 29 -3.49 -2.27 -5.78
C GLY A 29 -4.59 -3.19 -5.22
N CYS A 30 -5.05 -2.98 -3.98
CA CYS A 30 -6.17 -3.73 -3.43
C CYS A 30 -7.50 -3.06 -3.76
N HIS A 31 -8.32 -3.75 -4.55
CA HIS A 31 -9.68 -3.32 -4.84
C HIS A 31 -10.67 -4.05 -3.92
N VAL A 32 -11.52 -3.30 -3.22
CA VAL A 32 -12.57 -3.87 -2.37
C VAL A 32 -13.73 -4.32 -3.25
N VAL A 33 -14.08 -5.60 -3.19
CA VAL A 33 -15.22 -6.17 -3.94
C VAL A 33 -16.30 -6.61 -2.96
N ASP A 34 -17.54 -6.23 -3.21
CA ASP A 34 -18.69 -6.68 -2.42
C ASP A 34 -18.95 -8.18 -2.64
N ALA A 35 -18.95 -8.94 -1.54
CA ALA A 35 -19.17 -10.39 -1.53
C ALA A 35 -20.60 -10.79 -1.17
N SER A 36 -21.49 -9.81 -0.95
CA SER A 36 -22.93 -10.05 -0.71
C SER A 36 -23.68 -10.72 -1.88
N PRO A 37 -23.34 -10.50 -3.17
CA PRO A 37 -24.00 -11.14 -4.31
C PRO A 37 -23.65 -12.63 -4.45
N SER A 38 -24.27 -13.29 -5.43
CA SER A 38 -23.92 -14.69 -5.75
C SER A 38 -22.46 -14.82 -6.20
N ARG A 39 -21.86 -15.98 -5.91
CA ARG A 39 -20.48 -16.31 -6.27
C ARG A 39 -20.16 -16.01 -7.74
N GLU A 40 -21.04 -16.40 -8.65
CA GLU A 40 -20.83 -16.16 -10.09
C GLU A 40 -20.75 -14.66 -10.42
N ARG A 41 -21.54 -13.83 -9.73
CA ARG A 41 -21.54 -12.38 -9.93
C ARG A 41 -20.28 -11.73 -9.37
N VAL A 42 -19.84 -12.16 -8.20
CA VAL A 42 -18.57 -11.70 -7.58
C VAL A 42 -17.38 -12.07 -8.47
N LEU A 43 -17.34 -13.28 -9.01
CA LEU A 43 -16.26 -13.71 -9.92
C LEU A 43 -16.20 -12.88 -11.21
N GLN A 44 -17.37 -12.52 -11.77
CA GLN A 44 -17.42 -11.63 -12.93
C GLN A 44 -16.91 -10.22 -12.61
N MET A 45 -17.25 -9.69 -11.44
CA MET A 45 -16.77 -8.38 -10.98
C MET A 45 -15.25 -8.37 -10.82
N VAL A 46 -14.67 -9.38 -10.16
CA VAL A 46 -13.22 -9.50 -10.00
C VAL A 46 -12.52 -9.60 -11.36
N LEU A 47 -13.05 -10.41 -12.28
CA LEU A 47 -12.48 -10.53 -13.64
C LEU A 47 -12.47 -9.20 -14.39
N SER A 48 -13.54 -8.40 -14.27
CA SER A 48 -13.61 -7.07 -14.89
C SER A 48 -12.57 -6.13 -14.30
N GLU A 49 -12.40 -6.12 -12.97
CA GLU A 49 -11.41 -5.26 -12.31
C GLU A 49 -9.98 -5.60 -12.75
N ILE A 50 -9.66 -6.89 -12.90
CA ILE A 50 -8.35 -7.32 -13.39
C ILE A 50 -8.12 -6.87 -14.85
N GLN A 51 -9.10 -7.06 -15.73
CA GLN A 51 -8.98 -6.64 -17.13
C GLN A 51 -8.82 -5.13 -17.28
N ASN A 52 -9.50 -4.36 -16.44
CA ASN A 52 -9.47 -2.90 -16.51
C ASN A 52 -8.15 -2.31 -15.96
N ASN A 53 -7.53 -2.93 -14.96
CA ASN A 53 -6.37 -2.37 -14.26
C ASN A 53 -5.03 -3.01 -14.63
N CYS A 54 -5.01 -4.18 -15.29
CA CYS A 54 -3.79 -4.94 -15.57
C CYS A 54 -3.49 -5.12 -17.07
N ASN A 55 -4.05 -4.26 -17.93
CA ASN A 55 -3.86 -4.32 -19.38
C ASN A 55 -2.52 -3.70 -19.82
#